data_AF-A0A522CLA9-F1
#
_entry.id   AF-A0A522CLA9-F1
#
_cell.length_a   1.000
_cell.length_b   1.000
_cell.length_c   1.000
_cell.angle_alpha   90.00
_cell.angle_beta   90.00
_cell.angle_gamma   90.00
#
_symmetry.space_group_name_H-M   'P 1'
#
loop_
_entity.id
_entity.type
_entity.pdbx_description
1 polymer ?
#
loop_
_entity_poly.entity_id
_entity_poly.type
_entity_poly.pdbx_seq_one_letter_code
_entity_poly.pdbx_strand_id
1 'polypeptide(L)'
;MKSASQARISRREVEINLLAHKAVSNNYSRKRVLREIDMLFADSGNAIRERILLKVMRRCYETVYEPVKHVTTGGSARTILLEKEYISEEKFYECFAVKLCSFLIEKFQGSAISCTRDYRFSKDFYTFCIRELTEKEIVPEHADAEILEINLKQALIMLRQSGVLVSERGKARITDRIFSGTSLFMLVFSSFWNSVRWEDIFPSNESAARDLKKDRYILIDIMLKHHGSFTVDDASNAFFDLTGFSRINDLHMISFLDFYFFTWMKYFGLLLYEETGGQDSVKVCLTEQGRKFLSGLQNPH
;
A
#
# COMPACT_ATOMS: atom_id res chain seq x y z
N MET A 1 -8.84 -2.78 46.94
CA MET A 1 -9.55 -1.57 46.48
C MET A 1 -8.66 -0.84 45.47
N LYS A 2 -9.04 -0.74 44.18
CA LYS A 2 -8.28 0.06 43.18
C LYS A 2 -8.53 1.56 43.44
N SER A 3 -7.48 2.39 43.40
CA SER A 3 -7.55 3.82 43.80
C SER A 3 -8.32 4.68 42.77
N ALA A 4 -8.88 5.81 43.22
CA ALA A 4 -9.68 6.71 42.37
C ALA A 4 -8.93 7.25 41.13
N SER A 5 -7.59 7.30 41.16
CA SER A 5 -6.78 7.70 40.01
C SER A 5 -6.73 6.62 38.92
N GLN A 6 -6.69 5.33 39.31
CA GLN A 6 -6.74 4.22 38.37
C GLN A 6 -8.10 4.11 37.66
N ALA A 7 -9.19 4.42 38.38
CA ALA A 7 -10.54 4.44 37.78
C ALA A 7 -10.67 5.52 36.68
N ARG A 8 -10.06 6.69 36.89
CA ARG A 8 -10.10 7.81 35.94
C ARG A 8 -9.27 7.54 34.67
N ILE A 9 -8.12 6.88 34.81
CA ILE A 9 -7.29 6.44 33.68
C ILE A 9 -8.01 5.36 32.86
N SER A 10 -8.65 4.40 33.54
CA SER A 10 -9.39 3.33 32.88
C SER A 10 -10.58 3.83 32.07
N ARG A 11 -11.36 4.80 32.58
CA ARG A 11 -12.46 5.42 31.82
C ARG A 11 -11.96 6.12 30.55
N ARG A 12 -10.83 6.81 30.66
CA ARG A 12 -10.24 7.56 29.55
C ARG A 12 -9.78 6.67 28.39
N GLU A 13 -9.20 5.51 28.71
CA GLU A 13 -8.83 4.51 27.68
C GLU A 13 -10.06 3.90 27.00
N VAL A 14 -11.15 3.67 27.74
CA VAL A 14 -12.42 3.17 27.15
C VAL A 14 -12.99 4.18 26.16
N GLU A 15 -13.00 5.47 26.49
CA GLU A 15 -13.48 6.54 25.60
C GLU A 15 -12.64 6.64 24.32
N ILE A 16 -11.31 6.49 24.43
CA ILE A 16 -10.39 6.48 23.28
C ILE A 16 -10.70 5.29 22.34
N ASN A 17 -10.91 4.11 22.90
CA ASN A 17 -11.21 2.91 22.12
C ASN A 17 -12.59 3.00 21.45
N LEU A 18 -13.59 3.50 22.17
CA LEU A 18 -14.93 3.72 21.60
C LEU A 18 -14.90 4.74 20.47
N LEU A 19 -14.14 5.83 20.62
CA LEU A 19 -13.99 6.82 19.57
C LEU A 19 -13.26 6.24 18.35
N ALA A 20 -12.21 5.45 18.56
CA ALA A 20 -11.49 4.78 17.48
C ALA A 20 -12.41 3.82 16.72
N HIS A 21 -13.17 2.99 17.43
CA HIS A 21 -14.14 2.09 16.81
C HIS A 21 -15.24 2.86 16.06
N LYS A 22 -15.79 3.94 16.64
CA LYS A 22 -16.79 4.78 15.97
C LYS A 22 -16.23 5.46 14.74
N ALA A 23 -14.97 5.89 14.78
CA ALA A 23 -14.28 6.52 13.66
C ALA A 23 -14.07 5.53 12.50
N VAL A 24 -13.70 4.29 12.80
CA VAL A 24 -13.58 3.22 11.80
C VAL A 24 -14.96 2.86 11.22
N SER A 25 -15.93 2.54 12.07
CA SER A 25 -17.27 2.08 11.62
C SER A 25 -18.04 3.12 10.79
N ASN A 26 -17.75 4.41 10.96
CA ASN A 26 -18.44 5.49 10.26
C ASN A 26 -17.51 6.25 9.28
N ASN A 27 -16.34 5.70 8.95
CA ASN A 27 -15.36 6.31 8.03
C ASN A 27 -15.06 7.78 8.34
N TYR A 28 -14.79 8.09 9.61
CA TYR A 28 -14.48 9.45 10.03
C TYR A 28 -13.16 9.92 9.43
N SER A 29 -13.21 11.07 8.75
CA SER A 29 -11.99 11.79 8.40
C SER A 29 -11.22 12.23 9.66
N ARG A 30 -9.91 12.39 9.55
CA ARG A 30 -9.05 12.89 10.65
C ARG A 30 -9.59 14.19 11.28
N LYS A 31 -10.14 15.09 10.46
CA LYS A 31 -10.78 16.34 10.93
C LYS A 31 -12.04 16.07 11.76
N ARG A 32 -12.82 15.04 11.43
CA ARG A 32 -13.99 14.62 12.21
C ARG A 32 -13.57 13.99 13.54
N VAL A 33 -12.54 13.15 13.54
CA VAL A 33 -11.97 12.57 14.77
C VAL A 33 -11.48 13.65 15.73
N LEU A 34 -10.77 14.65 15.21
CA LEU A 34 -10.31 15.81 16.00
C LEU A 34 -11.47 16.55 16.70
N ARG A 35 -12.57 16.82 16.00
CA ARG A 35 -13.75 17.48 16.62
C ARG A 35 -14.36 16.64 17.74
N GLU A 36 -14.44 15.33 17.57
CA GLU A 36 -14.96 14.43 18.61
C GLU A 36 -14.03 14.39 19.83
N ILE A 37 -12.70 14.47 19.63
CA ILE A 37 -11.73 14.61 20.72
C ILE A 37 -11.89 15.94 21.45
N ASP A 38 -12.10 17.04 20.72
CA ASP A 38 -12.31 18.36 21.32
C ASP A 38 -13.59 18.42 22.15
N MET A 39 -14.64 17.69 21.74
CA MET A 39 -15.89 17.59 22.52
C MET A 39 -15.74 16.67 23.74
N LEU A 40 -15.13 15.49 23.58
CA LEU A 40 -15.02 14.49 24.65
C LEU A 40 -13.95 14.84 25.69
N PHE A 41 -12.95 15.63 25.32
CA PHE A 41 -11.82 16.00 26.18
C PHE A 41 -11.63 17.52 26.28
N ALA A 42 -12.74 18.27 26.27
CA ALA A 42 -12.75 19.74 26.34
C ALA A 42 -11.92 20.28 27.52
N ASP A 43 -11.94 19.62 28.68
CA ASP A 43 -11.21 20.04 29.87
C ASP A 43 -9.70 19.72 29.84
N SER A 44 -9.20 19.13 28.74
CA SER A 44 -7.79 18.76 28.59
C SER A 44 -7.04 19.77 27.74
N GLY A 45 -5.78 20.06 28.09
CA GLY A 45 -4.91 20.93 27.30
C GLY A 45 -4.56 20.37 25.92
N ASN A 46 -4.23 21.25 24.96
CA ASN A 46 -3.98 20.89 23.56
C ASN A 46 -2.94 19.76 23.37
N ALA A 47 -1.83 19.79 24.10
CA ALA A 47 -0.80 18.75 24.02
C ALA A 47 -1.30 17.35 24.43
N ILE A 48 -2.30 17.29 25.33
CA ILE A 48 -2.93 16.04 25.74
C ILE A 48 -3.90 15.55 24.66
N ARG A 49 -4.68 16.45 24.05
CA ARG A 49 -5.60 16.10 22.96
C ARG A 49 -4.86 15.59 21.72
N GLU A 50 -3.69 16.14 21.42
CA GLU A 50 -2.86 15.67 20.32
C GLU A 50 -2.31 14.25 20.56
N ARG A 51 -1.88 13.93 21.79
CA ARG A 51 -1.55 12.55 22.16
C ARG A 51 -2.76 11.62 22.08
N ILE A 52 -3.94 12.09 22.47
CA ILE A 52 -5.18 11.32 22.34
C ILE A 52 -5.49 11.06 20.87
N LEU A 53 -5.33 12.04 19.97
CA LEU A 53 -5.51 11.84 18.54
C LEU A 53 -4.56 10.77 18.00
N LEU A 54 -3.28 10.83 18.36
CA LEU A 54 -2.31 9.80 17.93
C LEU A 54 -2.71 8.41 18.46
N LYS A 55 -3.18 8.32 19.70
CA LYS A 55 -3.72 7.07 20.26
C LYS A 55 -4.97 6.60 19.53
N VAL A 56 -5.92 7.48 19.25
CA VAL A 56 -7.16 7.14 18.52
C VAL A 56 -6.83 6.67 17.11
N MET A 57 -5.94 7.36 16.38
CA MET A 57 -5.53 6.95 15.04
C MET A 57 -4.77 5.61 15.04
N ARG A 58 -3.89 5.41 16.03
CA ARG A 58 -3.24 4.12 16.27
C ARG A 58 -4.27 3.04 16.57
N ARG A 59 -5.26 3.32 17.43
CA ARG A 59 -6.35 2.41 17.75
C ARG A 59 -7.29 2.19 16.58
N CYS A 60 -7.52 3.15 15.69
CA CYS A 60 -8.25 2.93 14.45
C CYS A 60 -7.47 1.95 13.58
N TYR A 61 -6.16 2.14 13.47
CA TYR A 61 -5.29 1.21 12.75
C TYR A 61 -5.30 -0.19 13.39
N GLU A 62 -5.19 -0.29 14.72
CA GLU A 62 -5.27 -1.56 15.46
C GLU A 62 -6.69 -2.17 15.43
N THR A 63 -7.74 -1.37 15.40
CA THR A 63 -9.14 -1.86 15.30
C THR A 63 -9.42 -2.38 13.89
N VAL A 64 -8.74 -1.83 12.89
CA VAL A 64 -8.82 -2.32 11.51
C VAL A 64 -7.84 -3.49 11.27
N TYR A 65 -6.72 -3.57 12.00
CA TYR A 65 -5.58 -4.42 11.62
C TYR A 65 -4.81 -5.14 12.78
N GLU A 66 -5.25 -5.16 14.05
CA GLU A 66 -4.66 -5.99 15.12
C GLU A 66 -5.66 -7.01 15.73
N PRO A 67 -5.17 -8.20 16.15
CA PRO A 67 -5.99 -9.34 16.55
C PRO A 67 -6.67 -9.13 17.90
N VAL A 68 -8.01 -9.26 17.94
CA VAL A 68 -8.75 -9.37 19.20
C VAL A 68 -8.40 -10.71 19.86
N LYS A 69 -7.72 -10.68 21.01
CA LYS A 69 -7.67 -11.82 21.92
C LYS A 69 -9.11 -12.09 22.39
N HIS A 70 -9.73 -13.14 21.87
CA HIS A 70 -11.05 -13.58 22.32
C HIS A 70 -11.03 -13.93 23.82
N VAL A 71 -11.67 -13.09 24.62
CA VAL A 71 -12.34 -13.55 25.84
C VAL A 71 -13.78 -13.81 25.43
N THR A 72 -14.12 -15.09 25.30
CA THR A 72 -15.46 -15.58 24.97
C THR A 72 -16.45 -15.19 26.06
N THR A 73 -17.38 -14.29 25.74
CA THR A 73 -18.73 -14.28 26.34
C THR A 73 -19.73 -13.81 25.27
N GLY A 74 -20.82 -14.56 25.16
CA GLY A 74 -21.70 -14.65 23.98
C GLY A 74 -22.35 -13.36 23.49
N GLY A 75 -22.63 -13.34 22.20
CA GLY A 75 -23.66 -12.50 21.58
C GLY A 75 -23.19 -11.68 20.38
N SER A 76 -23.70 -12.04 19.19
CA SER A 76 -23.54 -11.36 17.89
C SER A 76 -22.18 -11.57 17.20
N ALA A 77 -22.17 -12.54 16.29
CA ALA A 77 -21.05 -12.83 15.40
C ALA A 77 -20.83 -11.64 14.43
N ARG A 78 -19.77 -10.86 14.69
CA ARG A 78 -19.11 -10.04 13.67
C ARG A 78 -17.81 -10.74 13.30
N THR A 79 -17.82 -11.34 12.12
CA THR A 79 -16.73 -12.13 11.54
C THR A 79 -15.61 -11.17 11.14
N ILE A 80 -14.52 -11.19 11.91
CA ILE A 80 -13.28 -10.47 11.67
C ILE A 80 -12.33 -11.44 10.96
N LEU A 81 -11.74 -10.99 9.85
CA LEU A 81 -10.81 -11.72 8.98
C LEU A 81 -9.72 -12.45 9.80
N LEU A 82 -9.68 -13.77 9.66
CA LEU A 82 -8.73 -14.64 10.33
C LEU A 82 -7.35 -14.51 9.69
N GLU A 83 -6.42 -13.85 10.40
CA GLU A 83 -4.98 -13.78 10.08
C GLU A 83 -4.33 -15.19 9.96
N LYS A 84 -5.01 -16.25 10.43
CA LYS A 84 -4.50 -17.62 10.40
C LYS A 84 -4.67 -18.38 9.08
N GLU A 85 -5.42 -17.88 8.10
CA GLU A 85 -5.69 -18.63 6.86
C GLU A 85 -5.21 -17.96 5.56
N TYR A 86 -4.78 -16.68 5.58
CA TYR A 86 -4.49 -15.94 4.33
C TYR A 86 -3.02 -15.62 4.07
N ILE A 87 -2.15 -15.67 5.09
CA ILE A 87 -0.74 -15.31 4.93
C ILE A 87 0.07 -16.35 5.70
N SER A 88 0.45 -17.46 5.05
CA SER A 88 1.68 -18.10 5.51
C SER A 88 2.78 -17.05 5.35
N GLU A 89 3.57 -16.82 6.41
CA GLU A 89 4.62 -15.79 6.48
C GLU A 89 5.73 -15.93 5.43
N GLU A 90 5.59 -16.84 4.48
CA GLU A 90 6.57 -17.12 3.45
C GLU A 90 6.30 -16.23 2.22
N LYS A 91 7.26 -15.32 1.96
CA LYS A 91 7.61 -14.69 0.67
C LYS A 91 7.03 -13.35 0.23
N PHE A 92 6.06 -12.72 0.89
CA PHE A 92 5.68 -11.33 0.51
C PHE A 92 6.81 -10.32 0.74
N TYR A 93 7.67 -10.56 1.74
CA TYR A 93 8.85 -9.74 1.98
C TYR A 93 9.92 -9.92 0.89
N GLU A 94 9.83 -10.96 0.06
CA GLU A 94 10.78 -11.26 -1.01
C GLU A 94 10.39 -10.63 -2.35
N CYS A 95 9.22 -10.00 -2.45
CA CYS A 95 8.79 -9.33 -3.66
C CYS A 95 9.67 -8.10 -3.96
N PHE A 96 9.78 -7.75 -5.24
CA PHE A 96 10.62 -6.65 -5.69
C PHE A 96 10.23 -5.31 -5.03
N ALA A 97 8.92 -5.04 -4.89
CA ALA A 97 8.44 -3.79 -4.29
C ALA A 97 8.95 -3.62 -2.84
N VAL A 98 8.94 -4.69 -2.04
CA VAL A 98 9.44 -4.67 -0.66
C VAL A 98 10.96 -4.57 -0.65
N LYS A 99 11.68 -5.35 -1.47
CA LYS A 99 13.14 -5.28 -1.56
C LYS A 99 13.63 -3.88 -1.95
N LEU A 100 12.99 -3.26 -2.94
CA LEU A 100 13.29 -1.90 -3.38
C LEU A 100 13.02 -0.87 -2.28
N CYS A 101 11.88 -0.97 -1.60
CA CYS A 101 11.53 -0.06 -0.50
C CYS A 101 12.47 -0.23 0.70
N SER A 102 12.81 -1.47 1.08
CA SER A 102 13.79 -1.77 2.13
C SER A 102 15.15 -1.20 1.79
N PHE A 103 15.63 -1.38 0.55
CA PHE A 103 16.86 -0.78 0.06
C PHE A 103 16.86 0.74 0.23
N LEU A 104 15.79 1.41 -0.20
CA LEU A 104 15.67 2.87 -0.05
C LEU A 104 15.68 3.27 1.44
N ILE A 105 14.92 2.57 2.28
CA ILE A 105 14.89 2.81 3.72
C ILE A 105 16.31 2.74 4.33
N GLU A 106 17.09 1.71 3.99
CA GLU A 106 18.49 1.57 4.44
C GLU A 106 19.34 2.80 4.02
N LYS A 107 19.18 3.29 2.78
CA LYS A 107 19.95 4.44 2.28
C LYS A 107 19.65 5.73 3.00
N PHE A 108 18.39 5.95 3.38
CA PHE A 108 18.01 7.12 4.17
C PHE A 108 18.30 6.97 5.67
N GLN A 109 18.40 5.75 6.20
CA GLN A 109 18.83 5.51 7.58
C GLN A 109 20.32 5.81 7.78
N GLY A 110 21.15 5.59 6.75
CA GLY A 110 22.58 5.88 6.79
C GLY A 110 22.96 7.36 6.65
N SER A 111 22.07 8.21 6.13
CA SER A 111 22.36 9.63 5.93
C SER A 111 21.11 10.46 5.60
N ALA A 112 21.06 11.71 6.08
CA ALA A 112 20.01 12.65 5.69
C ALA A 112 20.30 13.19 4.28
N ILE A 113 19.48 12.82 3.31
CA ILE A 113 19.71 13.12 1.89
C ILE A 113 18.99 14.42 1.52
N SER A 114 19.72 15.34 0.89
CA SER A 114 19.15 16.60 0.42
C SER A 114 18.10 16.34 -0.66
N CYS A 115 16.95 16.99 -0.53
CA CYS A 115 15.87 16.91 -1.50
C CYS A 115 15.19 18.29 -1.66
N THR A 116 14.54 18.48 -2.80
CA THR A 116 13.65 19.64 -2.99
C THR A 116 12.39 19.50 -2.11
N ARG A 117 11.59 20.57 -2.00
CA ARG A 117 10.30 20.55 -1.28
C ARG A 117 9.33 19.49 -1.83
N ASP A 118 9.49 19.14 -3.11
CA ASP A 118 8.65 18.14 -3.79
C ASP A 118 9.26 16.73 -3.75
N TYR A 119 10.24 16.48 -2.87
CA TYR A 119 10.95 15.19 -2.76
C TYR A 119 11.64 14.77 -4.07
N ARG A 120 12.08 15.73 -4.87
CA ARG A 120 13.00 15.46 -5.98
C ARG A 120 14.43 15.36 -5.45
N PHE A 121 15.11 14.30 -5.85
CA PHE A 121 16.51 14.03 -5.52
C PHE A 121 17.42 14.37 -6.69
N SER A 122 18.71 14.50 -6.44
CA SER A 122 19.70 14.76 -7.49
C SER A 122 19.83 13.55 -8.42
N LYS A 123 20.30 13.79 -9.65
CA LYS A 123 20.64 12.73 -10.59
C LYS A 123 21.67 11.76 -9.98
N ASP A 124 22.68 12.30 -9.27
CA ASP A 124 23.72 11.51 -8.62
C ASP A 124 23.15 10.52 -7.60
N PHE A 125 22.09 10.88 -6.87
CA PHE A 125 21.42 9.96 -5.95
C PHE A 125 20.81 8.78 -6.69
N TYR A 126 20.09 9.02 -7.80
CA TYR A 126 19.51 7.95 -8.60
C TYR A 126 20.59 7.09 -9.25
N THR A 127 21.63 7.69 -9.82
CA THR A 127 22.77 6.96 -10.41
C THR A 127 23.46 6.07 -9.37
N PHE A 128 23.65 6.57 -8.15
CA PHE A 128 24.20 5.79 -7.05
C PHE A 128 23.30 4.60 -6.67
N CYS A 129 22.00 4.84 -6.49
CA CYS A 129 21.03 3.79 -6.15
C CYS A 129 20.94 2.72 -7.24
N ILE A 130 20.94 3.10 -8.51
CA ILE A 130 20.89 2.15 -9.64
C ILE A 130 22.13 1.26 -9.61
N ARG A 131 23.33 1.83 -9.45
CA ARG A 131 24.59 1.06 -9.38
C ARG A 131 24.54 0.03 -8.25
N GLU A 132 24.15 0.43 -7.05
CA GLU A 132 24.09 -0.49 -5.92
C GLU A 132 22.97 -1.53 -6.01
N LEU A 133 21.82 -1.20 -6.61
CA LEU A 133 20.77 -2.19 -6.87
C LEU A 133 21.26 -3.28 -7.82
N THR A 134 22.03 -2.90 -8.85
CA THR A 134 22.68 -3.83 -9.77
C THR A 134 23.72 -4.69 -9.07
N GLU A 135 24.59 -4.09 -8.25
CA GLU A 135 25.60 -4.83 -7.46
C GLU A 135 24.99 -5.80 -6.44
N LYS A 136 23.82 -5.46 -5.88
CA LYS A 136 23.08 -6.31 -4.92
C LYS A 136 22.13 -7.33 -5.58
N GLU A 137 22.05 -7.37 -6.90
CA GLU A 137 21.14 -8.26 -7.66
C GLU A 137 19.65 -8.11 -7.25
N ILE A 138 19.23 -6.89 -6.88
CA ILE A 138 17.82 -6.59 -6.53
C ILE A 138 17.00 -6.20 -7.79
N VAL A 139 17.63 -6.21 -8.96
CA VAL A 139 17.07 -5.72 -10.23
C VAL A 139 16.00 -6.69 -10.77
N PRO A 140 14.84 -6.19 -11.26
CA PRO A 140 13.89 -7.05 -11.96
C PRO A 140 14.50 -7.65 -13.23
N GLU A 141 14.05 -8.84 -13.62
CA GLU A 141 14.40 -9.43 -14.92
C GLU A 141 14.16 -8.43 -16.06
N HIS A 142 15.17 -8.23 -16.91
CA HIS A 142 15.17 -7.34 -18.08
C HIS A 142 15.03 -5.83 -17.79
N ALA A 143 15.15 -5.38 -16.54
CA ALA A 143 15.12 -3.94 -16.24
C ALA A 143 16.45 -3.26 -16.61
N ASP A 144 16.38 -2.23 -17.45
CA ASP A 144 17.50 -1.34 -17.71
C ASP A 144 17.60 -0.21 -16.66
N ALA A 145 18.61 0.65 -16.81
CA ALA A 145 18.85 1.76 -15.90
C ALA A 145 17.68 2.77 -15.88
N GLU A 146 16.97 2.95 -16.99
CA GLU A 146 15.85 3.89 -17.08
C GLU A 146 14.63 3.36 -16.34
N ILE A 147 14.30 2.07 -16.53
CA ILE A 147 13.25 1.37 -15.80
C ILE A 147 13.55 1.38 -14.29
N LEU A 148 14.81 1.13 -13.90
CA LEU A 148 15.21 1.21 -12.50
C LEU A 148 15.05 2.61 -11.92
N GLU A 149 15.41 3.66 -12.67
CA GLU A 149 15.20 5.05 -12.24
C GLU A 149 13.71 5.36 -12.04
N ILE A 150 12.86 4.89 -12.95
CA ILE A 150 11.40 5.01 -12.85
C ILE A 150 10.89 4.30 -11.59
N ASN A 151 11.28 3.05 -11.38
CA ASN A 151 10.89 2.25 -10.22
C ASN A 151 11.34 2.91 -8.90
N LEU A 152 12.56 3.46 -8.84
CA LEU A 152 13.06 4.22 -7.69
C LEU A 152 12.18 5.44 -7.40
N LYS A 153 11.83 6.24 -8.42
CA LYS A 153 10.94 7.41 -8.26
C LYS A 153 9.56 6.99 -7.76
N GLN A 154 8.98 5.95 -8.33
CA GLN A 154 7.67 5.43 -7.93
C GLN A 154 7.70 4.92 -6.48
N ALA A 155 8.72 4.16 -6.08
CA ALA A 155 8.92 3.69 -4.71
C ALA A 155 9.06 4.82 -3.70
N LEU A 156 9.81 5.88 -4.03
CA LEU A 156 9.93 7.07 -3.17
C LEU A 156 8.58 7.78 -2.97
N ILE A 157 7.77 7.88 -4.02
CA ILE A 157 6.42 8.44 -3.95
C ILE A 157 5.55 7.59 -3.01
N MET A 158 5.59 6.25 -3.14
CA MET A 158 4.86 5.35 -2.25
C MET A 158 5.32 5.44 -0.80
N LEU A 159 6.63 5.49 -0.54
CA LEU A 159 7.20 5.65 0.81
C LEU A 159 6.84 7.01 1.43
N ARG A 160 6.75 8.06 0.63
CA ARG A 160 6.27 9.37 1.09
C ARG A 160 4.79 9.32 1.45
N GLN A 161 3.96 8.76 0.58
CA GLN A 161 2.50 8.72 0.81
C GLN A 161 2.11 7.76 1.93
N SER A 162 2.93 6.76 2.21
CA SER A 162 2.76 5.89 3.38
C SER A 162 3.24 6.51 4.69
N GLY A 163 3.90 7.69 4.63
CA GLY A 163 4.44 8.39 5.78
C GLY A 163 5.74 7.80 6.33
N VAL A 164 6.42 6.93 5.57
CA VAL A 164 7.73 6.36 5.94
C VAL A 164 8.85 7.34 5.62
N LEU A 165 8.78 7.97 4.45
CA LEU A 165 9.72 9.00 4.03
C LEU A 165 9.14 10.39 4.35
N VAL A 166 9.86 11.16 5.15
CA VAL A 166 9.48 12.52 5.54
C VAL A 166 10.60 13.51 5.21
N SER A 167 10.23 14.76 4.90
CA SER A 167 11.18 15.83 4.61
C SER A 167 11.10 16.90 5.70
N GLU A 168 12.25 17.21 6.27
CA GLU A 168 12.43 18.27 7.25
C GLU A 168 13.57 19.17 6.81
N ARG A 169 13.30 20.48 6.66
CA ARG A 169 14.30 21.50 6.27
C ARG A 169 15.06 21.15 4.97
N GLY A 170 14.37 20.54 4.00
CA GLY A 170 14.96 20.16 2.71
C GLY A 170 15.83 18.90 2.76
N LYS A 171 15.73 18.11 3.84
CA LYS A 171 16.38 16.81 3.96
C LYS A 171 15.34 15.72 4.15
N ALA A 172 15.41 14.69 3.33
CA ALA A 172 14.57 13.51 3.47
C ALA A 172 15.19 12.53 4.48
N ARG A 173 14.34 11.94 5.32
CA ARG A 173 14.69 10.94 6.33
C ARG A 173 13.58 9.90 6.47
N ILE A 174 13.93 8.73 7.00
CA ILE A 174 12.95 7.72 7.40
C ILE A 174 12.39 8.08 8.79
N THR A 175 11.11 7.84 9.01
CA THR A 175 10.52 7.92 10.35
C THR A 175 11.15 6.90 11.29
N ASP A 176 11.20 7.16 12.59
CA ASP A 176 11.79 6.27 13.61
C ASP A 176 10.98 4.98 13.87
N ARG A 177 10.17 4.55 12.91
CA ARG A 177 9.35 3.34 12.96
C ARG A 177 10.17 2.14 12.48
N ILE A 178 10.01 1.02 13.16
CA ILE A 178 10.57 -0.27 12.76
C ILE A 178 9.50 -1.02 11.97
N PHE A 179 9.89 -1.58 10.82
CA PHE A 179 8.99 -2.31 9.93
C PHE A 179 9.48 -3.76 9.79
N SER A 180 8.61 -4.73 10.04
CA SER A 180 8.80 -6.10 9.54
C SER A 180 8.52 -6.15 8.04
N GLY A 181 9.04 -7.17 7.34
CA GLY A 181 8.81 -7.34 5.89
C GLY A 181 7.33 -7.35 5.49
N THR A 182 6.48 -8.05 6.25
CA THR A 182 5.02 -8.08 6.03
C THR A 182 4.36 -6.73 6.30
N SER A 183 4.78 -6.02 7.36
CA SER A 183 4.24 -4.69 7.65
C SER A 183 4.63 -3.67 6.58
N LEU A 184 5.84 -3.79 6.02
CA LEU A 184 6.31 -2.96 4.92
C LEU A 184 5.56 -3.28 3.63
N PHE A 185 5.33 -4.56 3.32
CA PHE A 185 4.50 -4.97 2.19
C PHE A 185 3.11 -4.31 2.23
N MET A 186 2.38 -4.51 3.33
CA MET A 186 1.03 -3.98 3.48
C MET A 186 0.99 -2.46 3.38
N LEU A 187 1.99 -1.80 3.96
CA LEU A 187 2.08 -0.35 3.99
C LEU A 187 2.40 0.24 2.59
N VAL A 188 3.31 -0.39 1.83
CA VAL A 188 3.64 0.03 0.46
C VAL A 188 2.49 -0.31 -0.48
N PHE A 189 1.90 -1.50 -0.39
CA PHE A 189 0.75 -1.89 -1.21
C PHE A 189 -0.45 -0.97 -0.95
N SER A 190 -0.77 -0.68 0.32
CA SER A 190 -1.87 0.25 0.64
C SER A 190 -1.59 1.67 0.13
N SER A 191 -0.33 2.10 0.18
CA SER A 191 0.09 3.37 -0.41
C SER A 191 -0.14 3.41 -1.91
N PHE A 192 0.32 2.37 -2.63
CA PHE A 192 0.07 2.19 -4.06
C PHE A 192 -1.44 2.18 -4.38
N TRP A 193 -2.19 1.32 -3.70
CA TRP A 193 -3.58 1.02 -4.03
C TRP A 193 -4.53 2.17 -3.71
N ASN A 194 -4.29 2.88 -2.60
CA ASN A 194 -5.24 3.85 -2.05
C ASN A 194 -4.70 5.28 -2.07
N SER A 195 -3.49 5.50 -1.56
CA SER A 195 -3.00 6.84 -1.20
C SER A 195 -2.38 7.60 -2.37
N VAL A 196 -1.53 6.93 -3.15
CA VAL A 196 -0.80 7.54 -4.27
C VAL A 196 -1.75 7.90 -5.39
N ARG A 197 -1.64 9.11 -5.92
CA ARG A 197 -2.30 9.47 -7.18
C ARG A 197 -1.59 8.73 -8.31
N TRP A 198 -2.31 7.92 -9.08
CA TRP A 198 -1.67 7.05 -10.08
C TRP A 198 -1.04 7.86 -11.21
N GLU A 199 -1.55 9.05 -11.51
CA GLU A 199 -0.94 10.00 -12.44
C GLU A 199 0.45 10.50 -11.98
N ASP A 200 0.76 10.47 -10.67
CA ASP A 200 2.11 10.84 -10.18
C ASP A 200 3.14 9.73 -10.40
N ILE A 201 2.70 8.47 -10.45
CA ILE A 201 3.56 7.31 -10.66
C ILE A 201 3.54 6.82 -12.11
N PHE A 202 2.48 7.11 -12.87
CA PHE A 202 2.27 6.73 -14.27
C PHE A 202 2.07 7.97 -15.16
N PRO A 203 3.11 8.82 -15.33
CA PRO A 203 2.94 10.14 -15.95
C PRO A 203 2.81 10.12 -17.48
N SER A 204 2.99 8.97 -18.15
CA SER A 204 2.90 8.87 -19.61
C SER A 204 1.49 9.13 -20.16
N ASN A 205 0.46 8.83 -19.35
CA ASN A 205 -0.92 9.15 -19.66
C ASN A 205 -1.70 9.38 -18.36
N GLU A 206 -1.68 10.63 -17.88
CA GLU A 206 -2.31 11.00 -16.61
C GLU A 206 -3.83 10.74 -16.57
N SER A 207 -4.52 10.89 -17.70
CA SER A 207 -5.97 10.62 -17.76
C SER A 207 -6.24 9.14 -17.58
N ALA A 208 -5.56 8.29 -18.35
CA ALA A 208 -5.67 6.85 -18.23
C ALA A 208 -5.26 6.37 -16.84
N ALA A 209 -4.23 6.95 -16.22
CA ALA A 209 -3.83 6.58 -14.86
C ALA A 209 -4.93 6.86 -13.82
N ARG A 210 -5.64 8.00 -13.94
CA ARG A 210 -6.77 8.33 -13.05
C ARG A 210 -7.96 7.40 -13.25
N ASP A 211 -8.33 7.15 -14.49
CA ASP A 211 -9.47 6.28 -14.83
C ASP A 211 -9.19 4.83 -14.42
N LEU A 212 -7.97 4.35 -14.68
CA LEU A 212 -7.53 3.02 -14.25
C LEU A 212 -7.57 2.88 -12.74
N LYS A 213 -7.10 3.89 -11.98
CA LYS A 213 -7.19 3.85 -10.52
C LYS A 213 -8.62 3.71 -10.05
N LYS A 214 -9.57 4.44 -10.67
CA LYS A 214 -10.98 4.38 -10.30
C LYS A 214 -11.58 2.98 -10.51
N ASP A 215 -11.26 2.38 -11.65
CA ASP A 215 -11.89 1.13 -12.11
C ASP A 215 -11.04 -0.13 -11.82
N ARG A 216 -9.93 0.01 -11.07
CA ARG A 216 -8.96 -1.05 -10.75
C ARG A 216 -9.58 -2.35 -10.20
N TYR A 217 -10.70 -2.25 -9.48
CA TYR A 217 -11.39 -3.43 -8.95
C TYR A 217 -12.01 -4.29 -10.06
N ILE A 218 -12.49 -3.69 -11.15
CA ILE A 218 -13.02 -4.45 -12.30
C ILE A 218 -11.89 -5.29 -12.93
N LEU A 219 -10.68 -4.72 -13.02
CA LEU A 219 -9.52 -5.44 -13.54
C LEU A 219 -9.12 -6.62 -12.64
N ILE A 220 -9.23 -6.47 -11.33
CA ILE A 220 -9.05 -7.59 -10.39
C ILE A 220 -10.10 -8.67 -10.58
N ASP A 221 -11.37 -8.32 -10.77
CA ASP A 221 -12.44 -9.31 -11.00
C ASP A 221 -12.21 -10.12 -12.27
N ILE A 222 -11.76 -9.45 -13.33
CA ILE A 222 -11.35 -10.11 -14.60
C ILE A 222 -10.23 -11.11 -14.32
N MET A 223 -9.14 -10.68 -13.66
CA MET A 223 -8.02 -11.55 -13.34
C MET A 223 -8.42 -12.75 -12.47
N LEU A 224 -9.28 -12.53 -11.46
CA LEU A 224 -9.73 -13.58 -10.55
C LEU A 224 -10.64 -14.61 -11.23
N LYS A 225 -11.40 -14.20 -12.26
CA LYS A 225 -12.23 -15.10 -13.07
C LYS A 225 -11.41 -16.12 -13.86
N HIS A 226 -10.16 -15.81 -14.19
CA HIS A 226 -9.25 -16.77 -14.80
C HIS A 226 -8.73 -17.74 -13.74
N HIS A 227 -9.00 -19.04 -13.91
CA HIS A 227 -8.49 -20.09 -13.01
C HIS A 227 -7.04 -20.51 -13.32
N GLY A 228 -6.56 -20.24 -14.53
CA GLY A 228 -5.19 -20.51 -15.00
C GLY A 228 -4.52 -19.25 -15.55
N SER A 229 -3.57 -19.43 -16.46
CA SER A 229 -2.96 -18.30 -17.17
C SER A 229 -3.92 -17.65 -18.15
N PHE A 230 -3.69 -16.36 -18.39
CA PHE A 230 -4.44 -15.53 -19.32
C PHE A 230 -3.48 -14.61 -20.06
N THR A 231 -3.86 -14.17 -21.25
CA THR A 231 -3.05 -13.19 -21.98
C THR A 231 -3.35 -11.79 -21.47
N VAL A 232 -2.33 -10.92 -21.47
CA VAL A 232 -2.51 -9.50 -21.11
C VAL A 232 -3.53 -8.85 -22.04
N ASP A 233 -3.52 -9.22 -23.32
CA ASP A 233 -4.46 -8.75 -24.35
C ASP A 233 -5.92 -9.10 -24.00
N ASP A 234 -6.21 -10.36 -23.65
CA ASP A 234 -7.56 -10.81 -23.31
C ASP A 234 -8.11 -10.08 -22.08
N ALA A 235 -7.30 -9.98 -21.02
CA ALA A 235 -7.70 -9.29 -19.79
C ALA A 235 -7.91 -7.77 -20.04
N SER A 236 -7.05 -7.15 -20.84
CA SER A 236 -7.15 -5.74 -21.20
C SER A 236 -8.40 -5.47 -22.03
N ASN A 237 -8.67 -6.30 -23.04
CA ASN A 237 -9.86 -6.17 -23.88
C ASN A 237 -11.16 -6.38 -23.10
N ALA A 238 -11.20 -7.35 -22.18
CA ALA A 238 -12.33 -7.52 -21.28
C ALA A 238 -12.54 -6.29 -20.38
N PHE A 239 -11.46 -5.68 -19.91
CA PHE A 239 -11.52 -4.45 -19.12
C PHE A 239 -12.04 -3.27 -19.93
N PHE A 240 -11.56 -3.10 -21.16
CA PHE A 240 -12.02 -2.04 -22.07
C PHE A 240 -13.50 -2.17 -22.38
N ASP A 241 -13.99 -3.38 -22.65
CA ASP A 241 -15.40 -3.66 -22.92
C ASP A 241 -16.30 -3.32 -21.72
N LEU A 242 -15.87 -3.67 -20.50
CA LEU A 242 -16.66 -3.46 -19.29
C LEU A 242 -16.66 -2.01 -18.77
N THR A 243 -15.61 -1.23 -19.07
CA THR A 243 -15.41 0.10 -18.48
C THR A 243 -15.49 1.25 -19.47
N GLY A 244 -15.34 0.97 -20.77
CA GLY A 244 -15.13 2.01 -21.79
C GLY A 244 -13.78 2.70 -21.69
N PHE A 245 -12.80 2.12 -20.97
CA PHE A 245 -11.48 2.71 -20.75
C PHE A 245 -10.68 2.96 -22.04
N SER A 246 -10.77 2.05 -23.01
CA SER A 246 -10.31 2.27 -24.38
C SER A 246 -11.11 1.43 -25.38
N ARG A 247 -10.67 1.38 -26.64
CA ARG A 247 -11.19 0.51 -27.69
C ARG A 247 -10.54 -0.87 -27.60
N ILE A 248 -11.30 -1.90 -27.95
CA ILE A 248 -10.79 -3.26 -28.12
C ILE A 248 -9.62 -3.25 -29.11
N ASN A 249 -8.56 -4.00 -28.80
CA ASN A 249 -7.30 -4.10 -29.55
C ASN A 249 -6.51 -2.79 -29.67
N ASP A 250 -6.75 -1.82 -28.78
CA ASP A 250 -5.86 -0.66 -28.66
C ASP A 250 -4.52 -1.07 -28.04
N LEU A 251 -3.56 -1.41 -28.90
CA LEU A 251 -2.23 -1.88 -28.51
C LEU A 251 -1.51 -0.91 -27.57
N HIS A 252 -1.69 0.40 -27.76
CA HIS A 252 -1.05 1.40 -26.91
C HIS A 252 -1.60 1.33 -25.48
N MET A 253 -2.92 1.17 -25.33
CA MET A 253 -3.55 1.06 -24.02
C MET A 253 -3.36 -0.31 -23.38
N ILE A 254 -3.21 -1.38 -24.17
CA ILE A 254 -2.79 -2.69 -23.67
C ILE A 254 -1.37 -2.59 -23.09
N SER A 255 -0.42 -2.00 -23.82
CA SER A 255 0.95 -1.76 -23.32
C SER A 255 0.96 -0.86 -22.08
N PHE A 256 0.06 0.12 -22.00
CA PHE A 256 -0.11 0.95 -20.80
C PHE A 256 -0.52 0.10 -19.59
N LEU A 257 -1.51 -0.78 -19.72
CA LEU A 257 -1.91 -1.68 -18.63
C LEU A 257 -0.78 -2.65 -18.25
N ASP A 258 -0.07 -3.20 -19.24
CA ASP A 258 1.05 -4.11 -19.04
C ASP A 258 2.16 -3.48 -18.21
N PHE A 259 2.67 -2.33 -18.67
CA PHE A 259 3.80 -1.65 -18.06
C PHE A 259 3.49 -1.04 -16.69
N TYR A 260 2.23 -0.70 -16.42
CA TYR A 260 1.85 -0.05 -15.17
C TYR A 260 1.11 -0.97 -14.20
N PHE A 261 -0.02 -1.52 -14.61
CA PHE A 261 -0.83 -2.32 -13.69
C PHE A 261 -0.24 -3.71 -13.48
N PHE A 262 -0.07 -4.48 -14.57
CA PHE A 262 0.39 -5.86 -14.48
C PHE A 262 1.83 -5.94 -13.96
N THR A 263 2.71 -5.06 -14.44
CA THR A 263 4.08 -4.95 -13.93
C THR A 263 4.12 -4.63 -12.43
N TRP A 264 3.32 -3.70 -11.90
CA TRP A 264 3.31 -3.44 -10.46
C TRP A 264 2.71 -4.60 -9.66
N MET A 265 1.68 -5.28 -10.17
CA MET A 265 1.18 -6.51 -9.55
C MET A 265 2.27 -7.61 -9.53
N LYS A 266 3.12 -7.71 -10.56
CA LYS A 266 4.31 -8.59 -10.57
C LYS A 266 5.29 -8.17 -9.48
N TYR A 267 5.56 -6.86 -9.37
CA TYR A 267 6.48 -6.32 -8.37
C TYR A 267 6.02 -6.56 -6.93
N PHE A 268 4.71 -6.62 -6.69
CA PHE A 268 4.12 -7.06 -5.43
C PHE A 268 4.06 -8.59 -5.25
N GLY A 269 4.50 -9.37 -6.23
CA GLY A 269 4.48 -10.84 -6.16
C GLY A 269 3.08 -11.46 -6.32
N LEU A 270 2.10 -10.68 -6.81
CA LEU A 270 0.71 -11.11 -6.95
C LEU A 270 0.47 -11.85 -8.28
N LEU A 271 1.33 -11.63 -9.27
CA LEU A 271 1.30 -12.32 -10.54
C LEU A 271 2.71 -12.69 -11.02
N LEU A 272 2.76 -13.63 -11.95
CA LEU A 272 3.95 -14.05 -12.66
C LEU A 272 3.71 -13.93 -14.16
N TYR A 273 4.76 -13.57 -14.90
CA TYR A 273 4.78 -13.68 -16.35
C TYR A 273 5.28 -15.08 -16.70
N GLU A 274 4.60 -15.75 -17.62
CA GLU A 274 5.03 -17.06 -18.12
C GLU A 274 6.05 -16.84 -19.24
N GLU A 275 7.12 -17.64 -19.25
CA GLU A 275 8.05 -17.68 -20.37
C GLU A 275 7.33 -18.22 -21.60
N THR A 276 6.95 -17.32 -22.50
CA THR A 276 6.39 -17.67 -23.80
C THR A 276 7.49 -17.54 -24.86
N GLY A 277 7.54 -18.48 -25.81
CA GLY A 277 8.47 -18.38 -26.93
C GLY A 277 8.24 -17.07 -27.69
N GLY A 278 9.27 -16.52 -28.35
CA GLY A 278 9.30 -15.14 -28.88
C GLY A 278 8.25 -14.74 -29.94
N GLN A 279 7.26 -15.60 -30.25
CA GLN A 279 6.11 -15.27 -31.11
C GLN A 279 4.75 -15.38 -30.40
N ASP A 280 4.72 -15.82 -29.15
CA ASP A 280 3.48 -16.00 -28.40
C ASP A 280 3.10 -14.74 -27.62
N SER A 281 1.80 -14.48 -27.52
CA SER A 281 1.23 -13.39 -26.71
C SER A 281 1.69 -13.49 -25.24
N VAL A 282 1.94 -12.34 -24.62
CA VAL A 282 2.39 -12.27 -23.21
C VAL A 282 1.33 -12.89 -22.29
N LYS A 283 1.71 -13.99 -21.63
CA LYS A 283 0.86 -14.71 -20.67
C LYS A 283 1.25 -14.39 -19.25
N VAL A 284 0.25 -14.26 -18.40
CA VAL A 284 0.40 -14.03 -16.97
C VAL A 284 -0.50 -14.98 -16.20
N CYS A 285 -0.10 -15.30 -14.96
CA CYS A 285 -0.93 -16.05 -14.03
C CYS A 285 -0.87 -15.41 -12.64
N LEU A 286 -1.97 -15.49 -11.91
CA LEU A 286 -1.98 -15.10 -10.49
C LEU A 286 -1.20 -16.13 -9.68
N THR A 287 -0.35 -15.67 -8.77
CA THR A 287 0.20 -16.55 -7.74
C THR A 287 -0.92 -17.05 -6.84
N GLU A 288 -0.75 -18.21 -6.20
CA GLU A 288 -1.76 -18.71 -5.24
C GLU A 288 -2.04 -17.65 -4.16
N GLN A 289 -0.97 -17.02 -3.68
CA GLN A 289 -1.02 -15.95 -2.71
C GLN A 289 -1.67 -14.69 -3.27
N GLY A 290 -1.36 -14.30 -4.51
CA GLY A 290 -1.98 -13.18 -5.21
C GLY A 290 -3.49 -13.37 -5.35
N ARG A 291 -3.93 -14.56 -5.73
CA ARG A 291 -5.36 -14.89 -5.80
C ARG A 291 -6.05 -14.73 -4.44
N LYS A 292 -5.45 -15.25 -3.36
CA LYS A 292 -5.98 -15.12 -1.99
C LYS A 292 -6.06 -13.65 -1.57
N PHE A 293 -4.98 -12.89 -1.77
CA PHE A 293 -4.87 -11.49 -1.41
C PHE A 293 -5.88 -10.61 -2.17
N LEU A 294 -5.94 -10.76 -3.50
CA LEU A 294 -6.85 -9.99 -4.36
C LEU A 294 -8.32 -10.34 -4.13
N SER A 295 -8.64 -11.61 -3.87
CA SER A 295 -10.00 -12.02 -3.45
C SER A 295 -10.42 -11.33 -2.15
N GLY A 296 -9.48 -11.15 -1.22
CA GLY A 296 -9.70 -10.42 0.02
C GLY A 296 -9.94 -8.92 -0.19
N LEU A 297 -9.38 -8.32 -1.24
CA LEU A 297 -9.65 -6.92 -1.59
C LEU A 297 -11.05 -6.70 -2.17
N GLN A 298 -11.62 -7.70 -2.84
CA GLN A 298 -12.94 -7.62 -3.49
C GLN A 298 -14.12 -7.87 -2.55
N ASN A 299 -13.90 -8.63 -1.49
CA ASN A 299 -14.90 -8.92 -0.48
C ASN A 299 -14.56 -8.21 0.83
N PRO A 300 -14.70 -6.87 0.91
CA PRO A 300 -14.62 -6.17 2.18
C PRO A 300 -15.89 -6.53 2.97
N HIS A 301 -15.81 -7.59 3.78
CA HIS A 301 -16.83 -7.95 4.75
C HIS A 301 -16.91 -6.93 5.89
#